data_AF-A0A0B8QI48-F1
#
_entry.id   AF-A0A0B8QI48-F1
#
_cell.length_a   1.000
_cell.length_b   1.000
_cell.length_c   1.000
_cell.angle_alpha   90.00
_cell.angle_beta   90.00
_cell.angle_gamma   90.00
#
_symmetry.space_group_name_H-M   'P 1'
#
loop_
_entity.id
_entity.type
_entity.pdbx_description
1 polymer ?
#
loop_
_entity_poly.entity_id
_entity_poly.type
_entity_poly.pdbx_seq_one_letter_code
_entity_poly.pdbx_strand_id
1 'polypeptide(L)'
;MVEVPALLGRDKVYPIQVGEVPHFYQGMLQQQLMSEKCLVDAAIEGSYDKALQAFTLSKTIPSAKVAKSILDEMIEANKDYWPELK
;
A
#
# COMPACT_ATOMS: atom_id res chain seq x y z
N MET A 1 -4.28 7.72 0.78
CA MET A 1 -5.60 8.09 0.24
C MET A 1 -6.64 7.57 1.24
N VAL A 2 -7.83 8.15 1.31
CA VAL A 2 -8.89 7.70 2.23
C VAL A 2 -10.23 7.64 1.48
N GLU A 3 -11.10 6.74 1.88
CA GLU A 3 -12.46 6.62 1.35
C GLU A 3 -13.44 7.18 2.38
N VAL A 4 -14.09 8.29 2.05
CA VAL A 4 -15.06 8.98 2.92
C VAL A 4 -16.24 9.48 2.09
N PRO A 5 -17.43 9.63 2.70
CA PRO A 5 -18.57 10.25 2.02
C PRO A 5 -18.20 11.62 1.48
N ALA A 6 -18.69 11.96 0.29
CA ALA A 6 -18.42 13.24 -0.33
C ALA A 6 -19.63 13.74 -1.14
N LEU A 7 -19.77 15.06 -1.21
CA LEU A 7 -20.71 15.70 -2.13
C LEU A 7 -20.00 15.96 -3.46
N LEU A 8 -20.62 15.56 -4.56
CA LEU A 8 -20.10 15.82 -5.90
C LEU A 8 -20.69 17.13 -6.44
N GLY A 9 -19.82 18.11 -6.70
CA GLY A 9 -20.18 19.34 -7.41
C GLY A 9 -19.69 19.32 -8.85
N ARG A 10 -20.07 20.36 -9.61
CA ARG A 10 -19.67 20.52 -11.03
C ARG A 10 -18.15 20.48 -11.25
N ASP A 11 -17.39 21.12 -10.36
CA ASP A 11 -15.95 21.34 -10.56
C ASP A 11 -15.07 20.57 -9.56
N LYS A 12 -15.65 20.06 -8.46
CA LYS A 12 -14.89 19.40 -7.41
C LYS A 12 -15.73 18.45 -6.55
N VAL A 13 -15.02 17.53 -5.90
CA VAL A 13 -15.53 16.66 -4.84
C VAL A 13 -15.32 17.34 -3.50
N TYR A 14 -16.34 17.32 -2.65
CA TYR A 14 -16.32 17.89 -1.29
C TYR A 14 -16.39 16.75 -0.27
N PRO A 15 -15.25 16.27 0.25
CA PRO A 15 -15.23 15.24 1.29
C PRO A 15 -15.91 15.75 2.56
N ILE A 16 -16.72 14.90 3.19
CA ILE A 16 -17.37 15.16 4.46
C ILE A 16 -16.43 14.74 5.59
N GLN A 17 -16.28 15.58 6.61
CA GLN A 17 -15.43 15.29 7.76
C GLN A 17 -16.01 14.11 8.58
N VAL A 18 -15.21 13.07 8.77
CA VAL A 18 -15.57 11.87 9.54
C VAL A 18 -15.42 12.07 11.05
N GLY A 19 -14.49 12.93 11.48
CA GLY A 19 -14.16 13.14 12.89
C GLY A 19 -13.04 12.20 13.36
N GLU A 20 -13.01 11.93 14.67
CA GLU A 20 -11.97 11.09 15.28
C GLU A 20 -12.25 9.60 15.07
N VAL A 21 -11.22 8.86 14.65
CA VAL A 21 -11.30 7.41 14.45
C VAL A 21 -10.77 6.70 15.70
N PRO A 22 -11.49 5.72 16.27
CA PRO A 22 -11.02 4.98 17.43
C PRO A 22 -9.68 4.26 17.18
N HIS A 23 -8.85 4.13 18.22
CA HIS A 23 -7.48 3.63 18.12
C HIS A 23 -7.33 2.28 17.39
N PHE A 24 -8.27 1.36 17.59
CA PHE A 24 -8.24 0.05 16.92
C PHE A 24 -8.26 0.19 15.40
N TYR A 25 -9.21 0.95 14.87
CA TYR A 25 -9.33 1.17 13.43
C TYR A 25 -8.20 2.05 12.91
N GLN A 26 -7.78 3.04 13.69
CA GLN A 26 -6.64 3.89 13.33
C GLN A 26 -5.37 3.06 13.12
N GLY A 27 -5.07 2.11 14.01
CA GLY A 27 -3.92 1.22 13.88
C GLY A 27 -4.00 0.34 12.62
N MET A 28 -5.16 -0.25 12.34
CA MET A 28 -5.38 -1.05 11.13
C MET A 28 -5.21 -0.23 9.85
N LEU A 29 -5.82 0.96 9.79
CA LEU A 29 -5.75 1.86 8.65
C LEU A 29 -4.32 2.35 8.41
N GLN A 30 -3.59 2.71 9.46
CA GLN A 30 -2.21 3.16 9.34
C GLN A 30 -1.28 2.04 8.86
N GLN A 31 -1.44 0.82 9.38
CA GLN A 31 -0.66 -0.33 8.91
C GLN A 31 -0.82 -0.53 7.40
N GLN A 32 -2.07 -0.55 6.93
CA GLN A 32 -2.38 -0.78 5.52
C GLN A 32 -1.90 0.39 4.63
N LEU A 33 -2.16 1.63 5.04
CA LEU A 33 -1.73 2.81 4.30
C LEU A 33 -0.20 2.88 4.14
N MET A 34 0.55 2.48 5.17
CA MET A 34 2.01 2.48 5.09
C MET A 34 2.51 1.38 4.14
N SER A 35 1.87 0.21 4.12
CA SER A 35 2.18 -0.84 3.12
C SER A 35 1.98 -0.34 1.69
N GLU A 36 0.85 0.33 1.42
CA GLU A 36 0.55 0.92 0.11
C GLU A 36 1.55 2.00 -0.31
N LYS A 37 1.92 2.88 0.63
CA LYS A 37 2.92 3.93 0.38
C LYS A 37 4.29 3.35 0.05
N CYS A 38 4.77 2.39 0.85
CA CYS A 38 6.03 1.70 0.58
C CYS A 38 6.03 1.04 -0.81
N LEU A 39 4.89 0.48 -1.24
CA LEU A 39 4.78 -0.15 -2.55
C LEU A 39 4.88 0.86 -3.70
N VAL A 40 4.23 2.02 -3.56
CA VAL A 40 4.34 3.10 -4.55
C VAL A 40 5.75 3.66 -4.60
N ASP A 41 6.39 3.87 -3.44
CA ASP A 41 7.79 4.31 -3.38
C ASP A 41 8.72 3.30 -4.06
N ALA A 42 8.51 2.00 -3.82
CA ALA A 42 9.26 0.94 -4.48
C ALA A 42 9.12 0.99 -6.01
N ALA A 43 7.90 1.22 -6.52
CA ALA A 43 7.64 1.30 -7.94
C ALA A 43 8.27 2.55 -8.60
N ILE A 44 8.24 3.69 -7.91
CA ILE A 44 8.82 4.95 -8.42
C ILE A 44 10.35 4.90 -8.39
N GLU A 45 10.93 4.36 -7.32
CA GLU A 45 12.39 4.33 -7.11
C GLU A 45 13.05 3.10 -7.71
N GLY A 46 12.28 2.08 -8.09
CA GLY A 46 12.80 0.78 -8.49
C GLY A 46 13.51 0.06 -7.33
N SER A 47 13.00 0.15 -6.10
CA SER A 47 13.65 -0.41 -4.90
C SER A 47 13.05 -1.75 -4.50
N TYR A 48 13.85 -2.82 -4.54
CA TYR A 48 13.45 -4.13 -4.07
C TYR A 48 13.17 -4.13 -2.55
N ASP A 49 14.02 -3.47 -1.77
CA ASP A 49 13.88 -3.41 -0.31
C ASP A 49 12.56 -2.75 0.13
N LYS A 50 12.14 -1.68 -0.54
CA LYS A 50 10.84 -1.03 -0.25
C LYS A 50 9.66 -1.91 -0.66
N ALA A 51 9.77 -2.65 -1.76
CA ALA A 51 8.74 -3.62 -2.14
C ALA A 51 8.64 -4.73 -1.09
N LEU A 52 9.77 -5.22 -0.59
CA LEU A 52 9.80 -6.24 0.46
C LEU A 52 9.20 -5.71 1.78
N GLN A 53 9.50 -4.46 2.16
CA GLN A 53 8.87 -3.81 3.32
C GLN A 53 7.36 -3.71 3.15
N ALA A 54 6.88 -3.32 1.98
CA ALA A 54 5.46 -3.22 1.68
C ALA A 54 4.74 -4.58 1.85
N PHE A 55 5.29 -5.64 1.26
CA PHE A 55 4.75 -7.00 1.37
C PHE A 55 4.82 -7.50 2.81
N THR A 56 5.92 -7.24 3.52
CA THR A 56 6.10 -7.67 4.91
C THR A 56 5.11 -6.99 5.86
N LEU A 57 4.78 -5.72 5.60
CA LEU A 57 3.88 -4.94 6.46
C LEU A 57 2.39 -5.32 6.26
N SER A 58 2.05 -5.94 5.14
CA SER A 58 0.68 -6.38 4.84
C SER A 58 0.17 -7.37 5.87
N LYS A 59 -1.04 -7.15 6.38
CA LYS A 59 -1.67 -7.99 7.39
C LYS A 59 -1.96 -9.43 6.91
N THR A 60 -2.00 -9.65 5.60
CA THR A 60 -2.26 -10.97 5.01
C THR A 60 -1.02 -11.84 4.90
N ILE A 61 0.18 -11.27 5.08
CA ILE A 61 1.45 -11.98 4.92
C ILE A 61 2.02 -12.30 6.32
N PRO A 62 2.27 -13.59 6.64
CA PRO A 62 2.56 -14.00 8.01
C PRO A 62 4.00 -13.72 8.46
N SER A 63 4.94 -13.48 7.55
CA SER A 63 6.34 -13.16 7.90
C SER A 63 7.11 -12.56 6.73
N ALA A 64 8.22 -11.88 7.03
CA ALA A 64 9.14 -11.33 6.03
C ALA A 64 9.74 -12.42 5.11
N LYS A 65 9.93 -13.64 5.63
CA LYS A 65 10.43 -14.76 4.81
C LYS A 65 9.43 -15.15 3.74
N VAL A 66 8.14 -15.23 4.10
CA VAL A 66 7.06 -15.52 3.14
C VAL A 66 6.86 -14.34 2.19
N ALA A 67 6.97 -13.11 2.68
CA ALA A 67 6.92 -11.90 1.86
C ALA A 67 7.96 -11.93 0.73
N LYS A 68 9.21 -12.28 1.06
CA LYS A 68 10.30 -12.41 0.10
C LYS A 68 10.00 -13.45 -0.98
N SER A 69 9.57 -14.64 -0.58
CA SER A 69 9.23 -15.71 -1.54
C SER A 69 8.14 -15.27 -2.51
N ILE A 70 7.07 -14.65 -2.01
CA ILE A 70 5.98 -14.14 -2.86
C ILE A 70 6.47 -13.01 -3.77
N LEU A 71 7.27 -12.07 -3.27
CA LEU A 71 7.79 -10.96 -4.06
C LEU A 71 8.68 -11.45 -5.21
N ASP A 72 9.60 -12.39 -4.92
CA ASP A 72 10.48 -12.98 -5.94
C ASP A 72 9.66 -13.66 -7.06
N GLU A 73 8.61 -14.40 -6.70
CA GLU A 73 7.69 -15.03 -7.67
C GLU A 73 6.89 -14.00 -8.48
N MET A 74 6.44 -12.92 -7.84
CA MET A 74 5.67 -11.86 -8.49
C MET A 74 6.52 -11.04 -9.46
N ILE A 75 7.79 -10.77 -9.14
CA ILE A 75 8.73 -10.09 -10.04
C ILE A 75 8.92 -10.92 -11.31
N GLU A 76 9.13 -12.24 -11.17
CA GLU A 76 9.28 -13.14 -12.32
C GLU A 76 8.01 -13.15 -13.19
N ALA A 77 6.84 -13.29 -12.57
CA ALA A 77 5.57 -13.34 -13.28
C ALA A 77 5.19 -12.03 -13.97
N ASN A 78 5.73 -10.88 -13.51
CA ASN A 78 5.36 -9.56 -14.00
C ASN A 78 6.52 -8.80 -14.68
N LYS A 79 7.58 -9.50 -15.12
CA LYS A 79 8.76 -8.88 -15.76
C LYS A 79 8.44 -7.88 -16.88
N ASP A 80 7.40 -8.17 -17.66
CA ASP A 80 7.00 -7.32 -18.80
C ASP A 80 6.16 -6.10 -18.39
N TYR A 81 5.72 -6.02 -17.13
CA TYR A 81 4.77 -5.02 -16.65
C TYR A 81 5.32 -4.16 -15.51
N TRP A 82 6.16 -4.72 -14.64
CA TRP A 82 6.69 -4.03 -13.48
C TRP A 82 7.97 -3.24 -13.83
N PRO A 83 8.23 -2.14 -13.11
CA PRO A 83 9.55 -1.50 -13.18
C PRO A 83 10.62 -2.47 -12.67
N GLU A 84 11.84 -2.31 -13.17
CA GLU A 84 12.99 -3.06 -12.69
C GLU A 84 13.28 -2.68 -11.23
N LEU A 85 13.23 -3.67 -10.33
CA LEU A 85 13.54 -3.50 -8.92
C LEU A 85 14.99 -3.90 -8.66
N LYS A 86 15.76 -3.00 -8.03
CA LYS A 86 17.17 -3.13 -7.70
C LYS A 86 17.39 -3.34 -6.22
#